data_AF-A0A7J9RLC2-F1
#
_entry.id   AF-A0A7J9RLC2-F1
#
_cell.length_a   1.000
_cell.length_b   1.000
_cell.length_c   1.000
_cell.angle_alpha   90.00
_cell.angle_beta   90.00
_cell.angle_gamma   90.00
#
_symmetry.space_group_name_H-M   'P 1'
#
loop_
_entity.id
_entity.type
_entity.pdbx_description
1 polymer ?
#
loop_
_entity_poly.entity_id
_entity_poly.type
_entity_poly.pdbx_seq_one_letter_code
_entity_poly.pdbx_strand_id
1 'polypeptide(L)' 'VRQEAPRCARIFRSVRCSVCGEYFGEAFGRVKEGKIVCIPCFDEVYGR' A
#
# COMPACT_ATOMS: atom_id res chain seq x y z
N VAL A 1 -25.02 21.27 -5.51
CA VAL A 1 -24.52 20.82 -4.20
C VAL A 1 -23.35 21.71 -3.80
N ARG A 2 -23.28 22.22 -2.57
CA ARG A 2 -22.12 23.00 -2.11
C ARG A 2 -21.02 22.00 -1.77
N GLN A 3 -19.91 22.02 -2.52
CA GLN A 3 -18.76 21.14 -2.25
C GLN A 3 -17.84 21.82 -1.23
N GLU A 4 -17.61 21.16 -0.11
CA GLU A 4 -16.66 21.59 0.90
C GLU A 4 -15.24 21.22 0.47
N ALA A 5 -14.25 22.03 0.89
CA ALA A 5 -12.86 21.77 0.58
C ALA A 5 -12.39 20.44 1.20
N PRO A 6 -11.52 19.67 0.53
CA PRO A 6 -10.99 18.45 1.09
C PRO A 6 -10.11 18.75 2.31
N ARG A 7 -10.06 17.79 3.24
CA ARG A 7 -9.10 17.81 4.35
C ARG A 7 -7.66 17.78 3.84
N CYS A 8 -6.72 18.20 4.68
CA CYS A 8 -5.29 18.09 4.40
C CYS A 8 -4.89 16.64 4.11
N ALA A 9 -3.95 16.46 3.17
CA ALA A 9 -3.38 15.15 2.87
C ALA A 9 -2.64 14.59 4.09
N ARG A 10 -2.80 13.28 4.33
CA ARG A 10 -2.03 12.58 5.38
C ARG A 10 -0.66 12.16 4.86
N ILE A 11 0.34 12.17 5.73
CA ILE A 11 1.66 11.60 5.44
C ILE A 11 1.61 10.11 5.74
N PHE A 12 2.03 9.31 4.76
CA PHE A 12 2.09 7.86 4.85
C PHE A 12 3.48 7.40 5.27
N ARG A 13 3.55 6.33 6.05
CA ARG A 13 4.81 5.65 6.38
C ARG A 13 5.35 4.89 5.18
N SER A 14 6.67 4.89 5.04
CA SER A 14 7.38 3.96 4.15
C SER A 14 7.42 2.59 4.80
N VAL A 15 6.96 1.57 4.08
CA VAL A 15 6.99 0.17 4.49
C VAL A 15 7.75 -0.65 3.45
N ARG A 16 8.37 -1.74 3.88
CA ARG A 16 9.17 -2.61 3.01
C ARG A 16 8.31 -3.77 2.50
N CYS A 17 8.36 -4.05 1.21
CA CYS A 17 7.75 -5.25 0.63
C CYS A 17 8.48 -6.50 1.11
N SER A 18 7.72 -7.49 1.60
CA SER A 18 8.28 -8.76 2.08
C SER A 18 8.71 -9.69 0.94
N VAL A 19 8.40 -9.36 -0.32
CA VAL A 19 8.75 -10.14 -1.52
C VAL A 19 9.93 -9.51 -2.26
N CYS A 20 9.79 -8.28 -2.78
CA CYS A 20 10.86 -7.63 -3.56
C CYS A 20 11.86 -6.80 -2.72
N GLY A 21 11.53 -6.47 -1.46
CA GLY A 21 12.39 -5.67 -0.59
C GLY A 21 12.37 -4.16 -0.83
N GLU A 22 11.65 -3.66 -1.83
CA GLU A 22 11.50 -2.23 -2.10
C GLU A 22 10.62 -1.53 -1.04
N TYR A 23 10.87 -0.23 -0.84
CA TYR A 23 10.04 0.61 0.02
C TYR A 23 8.92 1.27 -0.77
N PHE A 24 7.74 1.32 -0.18
CA PHE A 24 6.57 1.98 -0.76
C PHE A 24 5.68 2.57 0.36
N GLY A 25 4.72 3.42 0.00
CA GLY A 25 3.81 4.02 0.97
C GLY A 25 2.79 3.01 1.50
N GLU A 26 2.53 2.99 2.81
CA GLU A 26 1.61 2.04 3.46
C GLU A 26 0.21 1.96 2.82
N ALA A 27 -0.24 3.03 2.15
CA ALA A 27 -1.50 3.09 1.39
C ALA A 27 -1.61 2.02 0.30
N PHE A 28 -0.46 1.60 -0.24
CA PHE A 28 -0.36 0.67 -1.38
C PHE A 28 0.00 -0.75 -0.93
N GLY A 29 -0.02 -1.03 0.38
CA GLY A 29 0.33 -2.35 0.93
C GLY A 29 -0.85 -3.28 1.03
N ARG A 30 -0.64 -4.55 0.68
CA ARG A 30 -1.55 -5.65 1.01
C ARG A 30 -0.97 -6.44 2.17
N VAL A 31 -1.83 -6.86 3.10
CA VAL A 31 -1.44 -7.77 4.19
C VAL A 31 -1.81 -9.18 3.76
N LYS A 32 -0.80 -10.06 3.67
CA LYS A 32 -0.97 -11.47 3.36
C LYS A 32 -0.15 -12.29 4.34
N GLU A 33 -0.81 -13.16 5.10
CA GLU A 33 -0.15 -14.02 6.10
C GLU A 33 0.74 -13.23 7.09
N GLY A 34 0.27 -12.05 7.51
CA GLY A 34 1.00 -11.17 8.42
C GLY A 34 2.16 -10.39 7.78
N LYS A 35 2.43 -10.59 6.49
CA LYS A 35 3.47 -9.88 5.74
C LYS A 35 2.86 -8.73 4.93
N ILE A 36 3.59 -7.62 4.84
CA ILE A 36 3.25 -6.48 3.99
C ILE A 36 3.86 -6.72 2.60
N VAL A 37 3.05 -6.66 1.56
CA VAL A 37 3.42 -6.93 0.16
C VAL A 37 2.91 -5.79 -0.73
N CYS A 38 3.73 -5.34 -1.69
CA CYS A 38 3.30 -4.33 -2.66
C CYS A 38 2.25 -4.90 -3.63
N ILE A 39 1.44 -4.05 -4.25
CA ILE A 39 0.40 -4.49 -5.20
C ILE A 39 0.95 -5.37 -6.33
N PRO A 40 2.08 -5.03 -6.99
CA PRO A 40 2.63 -5.86 -8.06
C PRO A 40 2.98 -7.28 -7.58
N CYS A 41 3.77 -7.40 -6.52
CA CYS A 41 4.13 -8.72 -5.97
C CYS A 41 2.92 -9.47 -5.42
N PHE A 42 1.89 -8.77 -4.94
CA PHE A 42 0.67 -9.44 -4.48
C PHE A 42 -0.05 -10.12 -5.65
N ASP A 43 -0.16 -9.43 -6.78
CA ASP A 43 -0.78 -9.96 -8.00
C ASP A 43 0.04 -11.13 -8.58
N GLU A 44 1.37 -10.98 -8.66
CA GLU A 44 2.25 -12.02 -9.18
C GLU A 44 2.30 -13.29 -8.32
N VAL A 45 2.29 -13.15 -6.99
CA VAL A 45 2.47 -14.27 -6.05
C VAL A 45 1.13 -14.90 -5.63
N TYR A 46 0.06 -14.11 -5.52
CA TYR A 46 -1.23 -14.55 -4.96
C TYR A 46 -2.43 -14.36 -5.90
N GLY A 47 -2.26 -13.72 -7.05
CA GLY A 47 -3.34 -13.40 -8.00
C GLY A 47 -3.79 -14.55 -8.91
N ARG A 48 -3.54 -15.81 -8.53
CA ARG A 48 -3.91 -17.00 -9.31
C ARG A 48 -4.76 -17.98 -8.52
#